data_AF-A0A8T5B0H2-F1
#
_entry.id   AF-A0A8T5B0H2-F1
#
_cell.length_a   1.000
_cell.length_b   1.000
_cell.length_c   1.000
_cell.angle_alpha   90.00
_cell.angle_beta   90.00
_cell.angle_gamma   90.00
#
_symmetry.space_group_name_H-M   'P 1'
#
loop_
_entity.id
_entity.type
_entity.pdbx_description
1 polymer ?
#
loop_
_entity_poly.entity_id
_entity_poly.type
_entity_poly.pdbx_seq_one_letter_code
_entity_poly.pdbx_strand_id
1 'polypeptide(L)' 'GNISSYTLHFGTREEVIAETLSCMREAKRSRGIIVGVSNYVVPGTPRENIMAMLETIQKYRF' A
#
# COMPACT_ATOMS: atom_id res chain seq x y z
N GLY A 1 -3.92 3.69 7.38
CA GLY A 1 -4.18 4.12 6.00
C GLY A 1 -2.94 4.77 5.41
N ASN A 2 -3.12 5.62 4.41
CA ASN A 2 -2.12 6.47 3.73
C ASN A 2 -1.60 6.01 2.36
N ILE A 3 -1.93 4.79 1.91
CA ILE A 3 -1.63 4.38 0.52
C ILE A 3 -2.69 4.99 -0.41
N SER A 4 -2.26 5.74 -1.40
CA SER A 4 -3.09 6.46 -2.35
C SER A 4 -4.00 5.53 -3.15
N SER A 5 -5.32 5.79 -3.11
CA SER A 5 -6.28 5.13 -4.02
C SER A 5 -5.96 5.40 -5.49
N TYR A 6 -5.34 6.55 -5.82
CA TYR A 6 -4.92 6.88 -7.19
C TYR A 6 -3.76 5.99 -7.64
N THR A 7 -2.69 5.91 -6.85
CA THR A 7 -1.55 5.04 -7.18
C THR A 7 -1.97 3.58 -7.23
N LEU A 8 -2.82 3.14 -6.30
CA LEU A 8 -3.31 1.77 -6.29
C LEU A 8 -4.13 1.43 -7.55
N HIS A 9 -4.92 2.38 -8.07
CA HIS A 9 -5.79 2.16 -9.23
C HIS A 9 -5.08 2.36 -10.57
N PHE A 10 -4.23 3.38 -10.71
CA PHE A 10 -3.63 3.78 -11.99
C PHE A 10 -2.11 3.55 -12.08
N GLY A 11 -1.43 3.33 -10.96
CA GLY A 11 0.01 3.10 -10.95
C GLY A 11 0.38 1.70 -11.41
N THR A 12 1.65 1.53 -11.71
CA THR A 12 2.30 0.24 -11.96
C THR A 12 2.46 -0.56 -10.67
N ARG A 13 2.69 -1.87 -10.81
CA ARG A 13 2.99 -2.75 -9.67
C ARG A 13 4.16 -2.22 -8.84
N GLU A 14 5.21 -1.74 -9.50
CA GLU A 14 6.43 -1.23 -8.88
C GLU A 14 6.16 0.07 -8.09
N GLU A 15 5.35 0.98 -8.63
CA GLU A 15 4.94 2.21 -7.94
C GLU A 15 4.12 1.89 -6.68
N VAL A 16 3.20 0.92 -6.77
CA VAL A 16 2.41 0.47 -5.61
C VAL A 16 3.32 -0.13 -4.52
N ILE A 17 4.30 -0.96 -4.90
CA ILE A 17 5.27 -1.53 -3.95
C ILE A 17 6.10 -0.40 -3.32
N ALA A 18 6.61 0.54 -4.11
CA ALA A 18 7.43 1.64 -3.64
C ALA A 18 6.69 2.53 -2.63
N GLU A 19 5.44 2.90 -2.92
CA GLU A 19 4.61 3.69 -2.02
C GLU A 19 4.27 2.91 -0.74
N THR A 20 3.90 1.63 -0.88
CA THR A 20 3.61 0.76 0.27
C THR A 20 4.82 0.64 1.19
N LEU A 21 6.01 0.42 0.64
CA LEU A 21 7.27 0.38 1.40
C LEU A 21 7.55 1.70 2.12
N SER A 22 7.26 2.84 1.49
CA SER A 22 7.39 4.15 2.12
C SER A 22 6.52 4.24 3.37
N CYS A 23 5.25 3.84 3.28
CA CYS A 23 4.33 3.81 4.41
C CYS A 23 4.78 2.85 5.51
N MET A 24 5.29 1.66 5.14
CA MET A 24 5.80 0.67 6.10
C MET A 24 7.01 1.18 6.88
N ARG A 25 7.93 1.91 6.23
CA ARG A 25 9.10 2.52 6.90
C ARG A 25 8.66 3.55 7.94
N GLU A 26 7.71 4.40 7.60
CA GLU A 26 7.16 5.40 8.53
C GLU A 26 6.43 4.72 9.70
N ALA A 27 5.62 3.69 9.42
CA ALA A 27 4.91 2.93 10.45
C ALA A 27 5.87 2.26 11.45
N LYS A 28 6.99 1.71 10.95
CA LYS A 28 8.04 1.13 11.79
C LYS A 28 8.72 2.17 12.68
N ARG A 29 8.93 3.39 12.17
CA ARG A 29 9.56 4.49 12.94
C ARG A 29 8.66 5.00 14.06
N SER A 30 7.39 5.24 13.76
CA SER A 30 6.47 5.91 14.69
C SER A 30 5.86 4.96 15.73
N ARG A 31 5.78 3.66 15.44
CA ARG A 31 5.03 2.63 16.18
C ARG A 31 3.52 2.96 16.25
N GLY A 32 2.67 1.92 16.32
CA GLY A 32 1.21 2.09 16.45
C GLY A 32 0.46 2.56 15.20
N ILE A 33 1.09 2.56 14.02
CA ILE A 33 0.44 2.91 12.74
C ILE A 33 -0.02 1.65 12.02
N ILE A 34 -1.30 1.62 11.61
CA ILE A 34 -1.85 0.59 10.73
C ILE A 34 -1.76 1.10 9.28
N VAL A 35 -0.99 0.42 8.45
CA VAL A 35 -0.82 0.75 7.03
C VAL A 35 -1.94 0.11 6.19
N GLY A 36 -2.43 0.87 5.21
CA GLY A 36 -3.48 0.43 4.28
C GLY A 36 -3.88 1.56 3.33
N VAL A 37 -4.90 1.34 2.51
CA VAL A 37 -5.44 2.38 1.61
C VAL A 37 -5.91 3.61 2.41
N SER A 38 -5.75 4.80 1.83
CA SER A 38 -6.10 6.08 2.47
C SER A 38 -7.61 6.31 2.55
N ASN A 39 -8.37 5.71 1.64
CA ASN A 39 -9.82 5.82 1.61
C ASN A 39 -10.47 4.47 1.34
N TYR A 40 -10.50 4.03 0.08
CA TYR A 40 -11.05 2.73 -0.31
C TYR A 40 -10.39 2.23 -1.61
N VAL A 41 -10.53 0.93 -1.88
CA VAL A 41 -10.14 0.32 -3.16
C VAL A 41 -11.27 0.56 -4.16
N VAL A 42 -10.98 1.32 -5.21
CA VAL A 42 -11.98 1.74 -6.21
C VAL A 42 -12.38 0.54 -7.09
N PRO A 43 -13.67 0.39 -7.47
CA PRO A 43 -14.06 -0.61 -8.46
C PRO A 43 -13.21 -0.52 -9.74
N GLY A 44 -12.75 -1.67 -10.23
CA GLY A 44 -11.85 -1.74 -11.39
C GLY A 44 -10.37 -1.59 -11.06
N THR A 45 -9.98 -1.39 -9.80
CA THR A 45 -8.55 -1.42 -9.40
C THR A 45 -7.93 -2.76 -9.84
N PRO A 46 -6.79 -2.74 -10.54
CA PRO A 46 -6.12 -3.96 -10.98
C PRO A 46 -5.81 -4.90 -9.81
N ARG A 47 -6.15 -6.18 -9.97
CA ARG A 47 -5.90 -7.19 -8.93
C ARG A 47 -4.42 -7.28 -8.57
N GLU A 48 -3.54 -7.16 -9.57
CA GLU A 48 -2.08 -7.20 -9.38
C GLU A 48 -1.58 -6.10 -8.44
N ASN A 49 -2.17 -4.90 -8.49
CA ASN A 49 -1.84 -3.79 -7.61
C ASN A 49 -2.32 -4.05 -6.18
N ILE A 50 -3.55 -4.57 -6.01
CA ILE A 50 -4.08 -4.96 -4.70
C ILE A 50 -3.19 -6.03 -4.07
N MET A 51 -2.84 -7.06 -4.84
CA MET A 51 -1.96 -8.13 -4.37
C MET A 51 -0.57 -7.61 -4.03
N ALA A 52 0.03 -6.76 -4.86
CA ALA A 52 1.33 -6.15 -4.60
C ALA A 52 1.36 -5.37 -3.28
N MET A 53 0.30 -4.59 -3.01
CA MET A 53 0.14 -3.87 -1.74
C MET A 53 0.03 -4.85 -0.56
N LEU A 54 -0.86 -5.84 -0.62
CA LEU A 54 -1.10 -6.80 0.47
C LEU A 54 0.14 -7.67 0.75
N GLU A 55 0.79 -8.19 -0.28
CA GLU A 55 2.04 -8.97 -0.19
C GLU A 55 3.16 -8.16 0.44
N THR A 56 3.29 -6.88 0.06
CA THR A 56 4.29 -5.98 0.63
C THR A 56 4.00 -5.69 2.10
N ILE A 57 2.75 -5.39 2.47
CA ILE A 57 2.39 -5.21 3.89
C ILE A 57 2.69 -6.50 4.68
N GLN A 58 2.29 -7.66 4.17
CA GLN A 58 2.50 -8.95 4.84
C GLN A 58 3.98 -9.27 5.02
N LYS A 59 4.83 -8.94 4.05
CA LYS A 59 6.28 -9.20 4.08
C LYS A 59 7.02 -8.28 5.06
N TYR A 60 6.55 -7.04 5.25
CA TYR A 60 7.26 -6.02 6.03
C TYR A 60 6.59 -5.67 7.37
N ARG A 61 5.48 -6.32 7.72
CA ARG A 61 4.89 -6.21 9.06
C ARG A 61 5.87 -6.75 10.10
N PHE A 62 5.96 -6.06 11.24
CA PHE A 62 6.90 -6.30 12.33
C PHE A 62 6.19 -6.83 13.56
#